data_AF-X1JE19-F1
#
_entry.id   AF-X1JE19-F1
#
_cell.length_a   1.000
_cell.length_b   1.000
_cell.length_c   1.000
_cell.angle_alpha   90.00
_cell.angle_beta   90.00
_cell.angle_gamma   90.00
#
_symmetry.space_group_name_H-M   'P 1'
#
loop_
_entity.id
_entity.type
_entity.pdbx_description
1 polymer ?
#
loop_
_entity_poly.entity_id
_entity_poly.type
_entity_poly.pdbx_seq_one_letter_code
_entity_poly.pdbx_strand_id
1 'polypeptide(L)'
;MKLTDISCNINEWFDGSGPLADIVISSRIRLARNMAGHKFLSRCSAAERSAILEKLRDVLMSLELGDKIFYLSVDKAPVLDRHFLVERHLISRHHAFGKGARGVVIAQREFFTAMINEED
;
A
#
# COMPACT_ATOMS: atom_id res chain seq x y z
N MET A 1 -5.11 10.34 -9.43
CA MET A 1 -4.90 11.21 -8.25
C MET A 1 -3.40 11.43 -8.12
N LYS A 2 -2.96 12.64 -7.82
CA LYS A 2 -1.55 12.94 -7.53
C LYS A 2 -1.33 12.79 -6.02
N LEU A 3 -0.12 12.43 -5.58
CA LEU A 3 0.17 12.35 -4.13
C LEU A 3 0.00 13.69 -3.41
N THR A 4 0.05 14.80 -4.15
CA THR A 4 -0.31 16.14 -3.67
C THR A 4 -1.73 16.24 -3.14
N ASP A 5 -2.64 15.38 -3.59
CA ASP A 5 -4.05 15.45 -3.20
C ASP A 5 -4.26 14.88 -1.78
N ILE A 6 -3.34 14.03 -1.29
CA ILE A 6 -3.34 13.50 0.09
C ILE A 6 -2.35 14.22 1.01
N SER A 7 -1.43 15.03 0.47
CA SER A 7 -0.44 15.75 1.29
C SER A 7 -1.05 16.84 2.17
N CYS A 8 -2.17 17.43 1.76
CA CYS A 8 -2.79 18.56 2.46
C CYS A 8 -3.89 18.14 3.45
N ASN A 9 -4.23 16.86 3.52
CA ASN A 9 -5.31 16.36 4.37
C ASN A 9 -4.74 15.69 5.62
N ILE A 10 -5.45 15.85 6.75
CA ILE A 10 -5.26 15.02 7.93
C ILE A 10 -5.84 13.65 7.57
N ASN A 11 -5.04 12.60 7.67
CA ASN A 11 -5.55 11.26 7.43
C ASN A 11 -6.43 10.82 8.61
N GLU A 12 -7.27 9.81 8.40
CA GLU A 12 -8.12 9.30 9.48
C GLU A 12 -7.33 8.61 10.59
N TRP A 13 -6.04 8.33 10.36
CA TRP A 13 -5.19 7.65 11.33
C TRP A 13 -4.81 8.63 12.45
N PHE A 14 -4.88 9.93 12.16
CA PHE A 14 -4.48 11.01 13.06
C PHE A 14 -5.63 11.96 13.38
N ASP A 15 -6.89 11.54 13.19
CA ASP A 15 -8.06 12.38 13.49
C ASP A 15 -8.31 12.57 14.99
N GLY A 16 -7.71 11.73 15.84
CA GLY A 16 -7.80 11.79 17.29
C GLY A 16 -9.21 11.58 17.86
N SER A 17 -10.13 10.99 17.09
CA SER A 17 -11.54 10.84 17.48
C SER A 17 -11.86 9.49 18.15
N GLY A 18 -10.89 8.57 18.18
CA GLY A 18 -11.04 7.22 18.70
C GLY A 18 -11.07 7.11 20.25
N PRO A 19 -11.43 5.94 20.79
CA PRO A 19 -11.34 5.68 22.23
C PRO A 19 -9.90 5.85 22.74
N LEU A 20 -9.73 6.52 23.88
CA LEU A 20 -8.43 6.77 24.51
C LEU A 20 -7.46 7.55 23.60
N ALA A 21 -7.96 8.45 22.74
CA ALA A 21 -7.14 9.25 21.84
C ALA A 21 -6.16 10.22 22.55
N ASP A 22 -6.29 10.40 23.86
CA ASP A 22 -5.33 11.10 24.71
C ASP A 22 -4.02 10.30 24.91
N ILE A 23 -4.05 8.98 24.68
CA ILE A 23 -2.92 8.07 24.86
C ILE A 23 -2.60 7.32 23.56
N VAL A 24 -3.62 6.78 22.88
CA VAL A 24 -3.48 5.94 21.69
C VAL A 24 -3.56 6.80 20.43
N ILE A 25 -2.44 6.90 19.71
CA ILE A 25 -2.36 7.71 18.48
C ILE A 25 -3.16 7.07 17.34
N SER A 26 -2.98 5.77 17.10
CA SER A 26 -3.68 5.03 16.04
C SER A 26 -3.66 3.52 16.31
N SER A 27 -4.57 2.80 15.67
CA SER A 27 -4.62 1.33 15.67
C SER A 27 -4.54 0.81 14.23
N ARG A 28 -3.74 -0.23 13.99
CA ARG A 28 -3.54 -0.78 12.65
C ARG A 28 -3.49 -2.30 12.67
N ILE A 29 -4.21 -2.92 11.74
CA ILE A 29 -4.19 -4.36 11.51
C ILE A 29 -3.57 -4.63 10.13
N ARG A 30 -2.63 -5.57 10.05
CA ARG A 30 -1.99 -6.02 8.80
C ARG A 30 -2.22 -7.51 8.62
N LEU A 31 -2.69 -7.89 7.43
CA LEU A 31 -2.86 -9.29 7.04
C LEU A 31 -1.88 -9.60 5.91
N ALA A 32 -0.97 -10.53 6.16
CA ALA A 32 -0.01 -11.07 5.20
C ALA A 32 -0.58 -12.31 4.50
N ARG A 33 -0.50 -12.38 3.16
CA ARG A 33 -1.00 -13.51 2.36
C ARG A 33 -0.12 -13.71 1.13
N ASN A 34 0.19 -14.97 0.84
CA ASN A 34 0.83 -15.40 -0.41
C ASN A 34 -0.21 -16.03 -1.36
N MET A 35 0.02 -15.95 -2.68
CA MET A 35 -0.90 -16.50 -3.68
C MET A 35 -0.64 -17.99 -3.95
N ALA A 36 -1.68 -18.82 -3.84
CA ALA A 36 -1.59 -20.24 -4.18
C ALA A 36 -1.22 -20.44 -5.67
N GLY A 37 -0.38 -21.44 -5.96
CA GLY A 37 0.11 -21.71 -7.31
C GLY A 37 1.28 -20.82 -7.76
N HIS A 38 1.77 -19.92 -6.89
CA HIS A 38 2.94 -19.09 -7.13
C HIS A 38 4.05 -19.42 -6.13
N LYS A 39 5.30 -19.18 -6.54
CA LYS A 39 6.45 -19.27 -5.62
C LYS A 39 6.41 -18.11 -4.64
N PHE A 40 7.06 -18.27 -3.49
CA PHE A 40 7.37 -17.12 -2.62
C PHE A 40 8.25 -16.12 -3.37
N LEU A 41 8.13 -14.83 -3.02
CA LEU A 41 8.83 -13.74 -3.70
C LEU A 41 10.35 -13.94 -3.77
N SER A 42 10.94 -14.55 -2.75
CA SER A 42 12.38 -14.89 -2.70
C SER A 42 12.85 -15.79 -3.85
N ARG A 43 11.93 -16.55 -4.47
CA ARG A 43 12.18 -17.47 -5.59
C ARG A 43 11.45 -17.10 -6.87
N CYS A 44 10.60 -16.07 -6.85
CA CYS A 44 9.92 -15.59 -8.06
C CYS A 44 10.87 -14.87 -9.01
N SER A 45 10.74 -15.16 -10.29
CA SER A 45 11.32 -14.40 -11.38
C SER A 45 10.67 -13.01 -11.51
N ALA A 46 11.34 -12.10 -12.22
CA ALA A 46 10.77 -10.77 -12.49
C ALA A 46 9.45 -10.84 -13.25
N ALA A 47 9.32 -11.78 -14.20
CA ALA A 47 8.09 -11.98 -14.97
C ALA A 47 6.93 -12.49 -14.09
N GLU A 48 7.19 -13.47 -13.21
CA GLU A 48 6.19 -13.96 -12.25
C GLU A 48 5.72 -12.83 -11.32
N ARG A 49 6.63 -11.99 -10.82
CA ARG A 49 6.27 -10.83 -9.97
C ARG A 49 5.39 -9.83 -10.71
N SER A 50 5.70 -9.51 -11.96
CA SER A 50 4.86 -8.61 -12.77
C SER A 50 3.47 -9.19 -13.02
N ALA A 51 3.37 -10.48 -13.33
CA ALA A 51 2.08 -11.14 -13.53
C ALA A 51 1.23 -11.17 -12.25
N ILE A 52 1.84 -11.46 -11.10
CA ILE A 52 1.16 -11.39 -9.79
C ILE A 52 0.68 -9.96 -9.51
N LEU A 53 1.54 -8.96 -9.78
CA LEU A 53 1.22 -7.55 -9.57
C LEU A 53 0.02 -7.12 -10.40
N GLU A 54 -0.01 -7.43 -11.69
CA GLU A 54 -1.12 -7.08 -12.59
C GLU A 54 -2.41 -7.74 -12.14
N LYS A 55 -2.38 -9.05 -11.88
CA LYS A 55 -3.56 -9.81 -11.44
C LYS A 55 -4.13 -9.26 -10.13
N LEU A 56 -3.28 -9.01 -9.13
CA LEU A 56 -3.73 -8.47 -7.85
C LEU A 56 -4.18 -7.02 -7.97
N ARG A 57 -3.50 -6.21 -8.79
CA ARG A 57 -3.92 -4.84 -9.05
C ARG A 57 -5.35 -4.80 -9.58
N ASP A 58 -5.68 -5.61 -10.60
CA ASP A 58 -7.00 -5.58 -11.22
C ASP A 58 -8.11 -5.96 -10.24
N VAL A 59 -7.87 -7.00 -9.43
CA VAL A 59 -8.82 -7.43 -8.38
C VAL A 59 -8.95 -6.40 -7.26
N LEU A 60 -7.84 -5.81 -6.81
CA LEU A 60 -7.87 -4.80 -5.75
C LEU A 60 -8.53 -3.51 -6.23
N MET A 61 -8.33 -3.13 -7.49
CA MET A 61 -8.96 -1.96 -8.11
C MET A 61 -10.45 -2.16 -8.40
N SER A 62 -10.98 -3.39 -8.35
CA SER A 62 -12.41 -3.66 -8.43
C SER A 62 -13.12 -3.70 -7.07
N LEU A 63 -12.41 -3.47 -5.97
CA LEU A 63 -13.02 -3.48 -4.64
C LEU A 63 -13.90 -2.25 -4.42
N GLU A 64 -15.11 -2.48 -3.91
CA GLU A 64 -16.02 -1.43 -3.44
C GLU A 64 -15.80 -1.19 -1.95
N LEU A 65 -14.89 -0.28 -1.60
CA LEU A 65 -14.57 0.06 -0.21
C LEU A 65 -15.40 1.22 0.35
N GLY A 66 -16.39 1.71 -0.39
CA GLY A 66 -17.12 2.95 -0.05
C GLY A 66 -16.26 4.21 -0.16
N ASP A 67 -15.10 4.11 -0.81
CA ASP A 67 -14.15 5.19 -1.04
C ASP A 67 -13.44 5.03 -2.38
N LYS A 68 -12.88 6.12 -2.92
CA LYS A 68 -12.09 6.05 -4.14
C LYS A 68 -10.77 5.39 -3.84
N ILE A 69 -10.43 4.38 -4.63
CA ILE A 69 -9.14 3.69 -4.56
C ILE A 69 -8.25 4.08 -5.73
N PHE A 70 -6.95 4.12 -5.49
CA PHE A 70 -5.96 4.40 -6.51
C PHE A 70 -4.76 3.47 -6.39
N TYR A 71 -4.17 3.19 -7.54
CA TYR A 71 -2.98 2.36 -7.67
C TYR A 71 -1.74 3.24 -7.91
N LEU A 72 -0.64 2.88 -7.26
CA LEU A 72 0.69 3.45 -7.48
C LEU A 72 1.73 2.35 -7.67
N SER A 73 2.52 2.48 -8.74
CA SER A 73 3.66 1.59 -9.03
C SER A 73 4.86 2.05 -8.22
N VAL A 74 5.22 1.30 -7.18
CA VAL A 74 6.25 1.71 -6.20
C VAL A 74 7.65 1.68 -6.81
N ASP A 75 7.90 0.71 -7.70
CA ASP A 75 9.14 0.57 -8.45
C ASP A 75 9.40 1.73 -9.43
N LYS A 76 8.33 2.36 -9.94
CA LYS A 76 8.40 3.49 -10.89
C LYS A 76 8.25 4.84 -10.22
N ALA A 77 7.87 4.88 -8.95
CA ALA A 77 7.65 6.13 -8.22
C ALA A 77 8.98 6.86 -7.94
N PRO A 78 8.99 8.20 -7.99
CA PRO A 78 10.09 9.02 -7.48
C PRO A 78 10.49 8.64 -6.05
N VAL A 79 11.75 8.90 -5.68
CA VAL A 79 12.26 8.60 -4.33
C VAL A 79 11.49 9.41 -3.28
N LEU A 80 11.20 10.68 -3.55
CA LEU A 80 10.41 11.54 -2.67
C LEU A 80 9.03 10.95 -2.38
N ASP A 81 8.31 10.52 -3.42
CA ASP A 81 6.99 9.89 -3.31
C ASP A 81 7.02 8.63 -2.45
N ARG A 82 8.08 7.83 -2.58
CA ARG A 82 8.30 6.64 -1.75
C ARG A 82 8.53 6.99 -0.28
N HIS A 83 9.34 8.00 0.00
CA HIS A 83 9.56 8.49 1.37
C HIS A 83 8.26 9.02 1.98
N PHE A 84 7.52 9.83 1.23
CA PHE A 84 6.23 10.37 1.65
C PHE A 84 5.24 9.26 2.04
N LEU A 85 5.12 8.20 1.23
CA LEU A 85 4.25 7.06 1.56
C LEU A 85 4.70 6.27 2.80
N VAL A 86 6.01 6.21 3.08
CA VAL A 86 6.55 5.59 4.29
C VAL A 86 6.24 6.44 5.52
N GLU A 87 6.44 7.75 5.43
CA GLU A 87 6.18 8.70 6.53
C GLU A 87 4.71 8.78 6.89
N ARG A 88 3.81 8.65 5.91
CA ARG A 88 2.37 8.49 6.14
C ARG A 88 1.95 7.10 6.62
N HIS A 89 2.91 6.20 6.86
CA HIS A 89 2.67 4.81 7.26
C HIS A 89 1.82 3.99 6.27
N LEU A 90 1.69 4.41 5.01
CA LEU A 90 0.90 3.68 4.01
C LEU A 90 1.65 2.45 3.52
N ILE A 91 2.96 2.57 3.26
CA ILE A 91 3.82 1.46 2.85
C ILE A 91 4.96 1.21 3.82
N SER A 92 5.53 0.00 3.80
CA SER A 92 6.74 -0.32 4.57
C SER A 92 7.99 0.23 3.90
N ARG A 93 9.07 0.40 4.68
CA ARG A 93 10.41 0.73 4.14
C ARG A 93 10.91 -0.35 3.18
N HIS A 94 10.64 -1.62 3.48
CA HIS A 94 11.02 -2.73 2.62
C HIS A 94 10.30 -2.64 1.26
N HIS A 95 9.01 -2.29 1.28
CA HIS A 95 8.23 -2.08 0.07
C HIS A 95 8.78 -0.95 -0.78
N ALA A 96 9.07 0.20 -0.15
CA ALA A 96 9.56 1.40 -0.82
C ALA A 96 10.93 1.20 -1.51
N PHE A 97 11.86 0.51 -0.84
CA PHE A 97 13.27 0.44 -1.25
C PHE A 97 13.75 -0.96 -1.69
N GLY A 98 12.88 -1.96 -1.72
CA GLY A 98 13.15 -3.27 -2.31
C GLY A 98 13.42 -3.24 -3.83
N LYS A 99 13.32 -4.41 -4.48
CA LYS A 99 13.59 -4.58 -5.92
C LYS A 99 12.46 -5.32 -6.64
N GLY A 100 12.33 -5.05 -7.94
CA GLY A 100 11.34 -5.70 -8.81
C GLY A 100 9.97 -5.01 -8.80
N ALA A 101 9.04 -5.59 -9.57
CA ALA A 101 7.68 -5.08 -9.77
C ALA A 101 6.90 -5.08 -8.45
N ARG A 102 6.47 -3.89 -8.01
CA ARG A 102 5.77 -3.66 -6.75
C ARG A 102 4.73 -2.59 -6.92
N GLY A 103 3.62 -2.74 -6.23
CA GLY A 103 2.55 -1.77 -6.26
C GLY A 103 1.88 -1.62 -4.93
N VAL A 104 1.10 -0.55 -4.83
CA VAL A 104 0.24 -0.30 -3.69
C VAL A 104 -1.10 0.21 -4.18
N VAL A 105 -2.17 -0.29 -3.58
CA VAL A 105 -3.52 0.25 -3.73
C VAL A 105 -3.89 0.94 -2.42
N ILE A 106 -4.34 2.19 -2.52
CA ILE A 106 -4.62 3.05 -1.37
C ILE A 106 -6.03 3.62 -1.52
N ALA A 107 -6.81 3.63 -0.44
CA ALA A 107 -8.07 4.37 -0.38
C ALA A 107 -7.81 5.87 -0.16
N GLN A 108 -8.63 6.74 -0.74
CA GLN A 108 -8.46 8.20 -0.69
C GLN A 108 -8.41 8.75 0.73
N ARG A 109 -9.21 8.22 1.65
CA ARG A 109 -9.23 8.54 3.09
C ARG A 109 -8.09 7.86 3.86
N GLU A 110 -7.16 7.22 3.16
CA GLU A 110 -5.99 6.51 3.68
C GLU A 110 -6.32 5.29 4.57
N PHE A 111 -7.61 4.90 4.68
CA PHE A 111 -7.99 3.89 5.65
C PHE A 111 -7.68 2.44 5.30
N PHE A 112 -7.44 2.22 4.02
CA PHE A 112 -7.11 0.93 3.49
C PHE A 112 -5.87 1.07 2.63
N THR A 113 -4.93 0.14 2.80
CA THR A 113 -3.76 0.02 1.94
C THR A 113 -3.43 -1.44 1.71
N ALA A 114 -3.32 -1.82 0.45
CA ALA A 114 -2.87 -3.14 0.02
C ALA A 114 -1.50 -3.01 -0.68
N MET A 115 -0.47 -3.53 -0.04
CA MET A 115 0.87 -3.66 -0.63
C MET A 115 0.96 -4.96 -1.41
N ILE A 116 1.54 -4.89 -2.61
CA ILE A 116 1.64 -6.04 -3.53
C ILE A 116 3.11 -6.33 -3.83
N ASN A 117 3.54 -7.57 -3.64
CA ASN A 117 4.93 -8.04 -3.78
C ASN A 117 5.88 -7.39 -2.77
N GLU A 118 5.52 -7.38 -1.49
CA GLU A 118 6.39 -6.86 -0.42
C GLU A 118 7.32 -7.97 0.08
N GLU A 119 7.10 -8.48 1.30
CA GLU A 119 7.70 -9.73 1.79
C GLU A 119 6.89 -10.95 1.34
N ASP A 120 5.56 -10.78 1.24
CA ASP A 120 4.55 -11.75 0.79
C ASP A 120 3.99 -11.43 -0.60
#